data_AF-A0A1N5VJH2-F1
#
_entry.id   AF-A0A1N5VJH2-F1
#
_cell.length_a   1.000
_cell.length_b   1.000
_cell.length_c   1.000
_cell.angle_alpha   90.00
_cell.angle_beta   90.00
_cell.angle_gamma   90.00
#
_symmetry.space_group_name_H-M   'P 1'
#
loop_
_entity.id
_entity.type
_entity.pdbx_description
1 polymer ?
#
loop_
_entity_poly.entity_id
_entity_poly.type
_entity_poly.pdbx_seq_one_letter_code
_entity_poly.pdbx_strand_id
1 'polypeptide(L)'
;MRDGLHGPNVIIAGEQVLLLVAVSGGEAVHLARRHRPSEPGRDAVPEHYLTGGDREREAVQRRYDVEALREPVWEHTTMCGREWTLMVGGEGGTLSRYREPAFAPTCRRCLTAMDRLFPAPAVDRRVPVVAQVVCGVVREHGYAEVREVPGDQLAVLRKEIRSLIRQQTGHPAQTLVHGDLLLVVCDPLRDPEAEMRAAAEAVGAVLFGDQPLPATRPERPWIVTWTAWDLGYMPDRPFRVLATRGCLSWICSAS
;
A
#
# COMPACT_ATOMS: atom_id res chain seq x y z
N MET A 1 -35.88 -4.24 -2.58
CA MET A 1 -35.48 -5.60 -2.17
C MET A 1 -36.73 -6.28 -1.65
N ARG A 2 -37.10 -7.46 -2.17
CA ARG A 2 -38.13 -8.28 -1.52
C ARG A 2 -37.58 -8.70 -0.14
N ASP A 3 -38.37 -8.55 0.92
CA ASP A 3 -37.91 -8.79 2.29
C ASP A 3 -37.23 -10.17 2.43
N GLY A 4 -35.96 -10.19 2.82
CA GLY A 4 -35.18 -11.39 3.15
C GLY A 4 -34.36 -12.05 2.03
N LEU A 5 -34.41 -11.58 0.78
CA LEU A 5 -33.56 -12.11 -0.32
C LEU A 5 -32.30 -11.28 -0.55
N HIS A 6 -31.17 -11.95 -0.80
CA HIS A 6 -29.89 -11.30 -1.06
C HIS A 6 -29.70 -10.99 -2.54
N GLY A 7 -29.21 -9.79 -2.86
CA GLY A 7 -28.88 -9.39 -4.23
C GLY A 7 -27.50 -9.88 -4.70
N PRO A 8 -27.00 -9.33 -5.82
CA PRO A 8 -25.63 -9.56 -6.26
C PRO A 8 -24.61 -9.18 -5.19
N ASN A 9 -23.56 -9.99 -5.05
CA ASN A 9 -22.45 -9.77 -4.11
C ASN A 9 -21.51 -8.68 -4.62
N VAL A 10 -21.75 -7.45 -4.16
CA VAL A 10 -21.09 -6.25 -4.65
C VAL A 10 -20.36 -5.51 -3.52
N ILE A 11 -19.33 -4.77 -3.90
CA ILE A 11 -18.67 -3.79 -3.05
C ILE A 11 -18.79 -2.40 -3.68
N ILE A 12 -18.71 -1.37 -2.84
CA ILE A 12 -18.70 0.03 -3.28
C ILE A 12 -17.27 0.57 -3.16
N ALA A 13 -16.73 1.09 -4.26
CA ALA A 13 -15.41 1.73 -4.30
C ALA A 13 -15.53 3.11 -4.97
N GLY A 14 -15.47 4.16 -4.15
CA GLY A 14 -15.84 5.51 -4.59
C GLY A 14 -17.31 5.55 -4.99
N GLU A 15 -17.60 6.01 -6.20
CA GLU A 15 -18.96 6.04 -6.77
C GLU A 15 -19.31 4.78 -7.58
N GLN A 16 -18.39 3.81 -7.67
CA GLN A 16 -18.57 2.62 -8.50
C GLN A 16 -19.08 1.45 -7.68
N VAL A 17 -20.07 0.74 -8.23
CA VAL A 17 -20.51 -0.56 -7.73
C VAL A 17 -19.76 -1.65 -8.50
N LEU A 18 -19.07 -2.52 -7.78
CA LEU A 18 -18.22 -3.57 -8.33
C LEU A 18 -18.70 -4.94 -7.88
N LEU A 19 -18.84 -5.88 -8.83
CA LEU A 19 -19.24 -7.26 -8.56
C LEU A 19 -18.02 -8.11 -8.19
N LEU A 20 -18.14 -8.89 -7.12
CA LEU A 20 -17.15 -9.91 -6.79
C LEU A 20 -17.39 -11.14 -7.68
N VAL A 21 -16.37 -11.50 -8.46
CA VAL A 21 -16.47 -12.60 -9.42
C VAL A 21 -15.28 -13.53 -9.32
N ALA A 22 -15.48 -14.77 -9.73
CA ALA A 22 -14.43 -15.77 -9.79
C ALA A 22 -14.18 -16.19 -11.25
N VAL A 23 -12.91 -16.37 -11.57
CA VAL A 23 -12.41 -16.74 -12.91
C VAL A 23 -12.15 -18.25 -12.99
N SER A 24 -11.96 -18.76 -14.20
CA SER A 24 -11.54 -20.16 -14.39
C SER A 24 -10.07 -20.33 -13.94
N GLY A 25 -9.79 -21.37 -13.15
CA GLY A 25 -8.42 -21.79 -12.83
C GLY A 25 -7.70 -20.97 -11.74
N GLY A 26 -8.40 -20.41 -10.76
CA GLY A 26 -7.77 -19.77 -9.60
C GLY A 26 -8.73 -19.51 -8.44
N GLU A 27 -8.15 -19.33 -7.24
CA GLU A 27 -8.88 -19.01 -5.99
C GLU A 27 -9.03 -17.50 -5.76
N ALA A 28 -8.35 -16.68 -6.56
CA ALA A 28 -8.41 -15.24 -6.41
C ALA A 28 -9.82 -14.72 -6.73
N VAL A 29 -10.28 -13.77 -5.92
CA VAL A 29 -11.53 -13.05 -6.13
C VAL A 29 -11.23 -11.79 -6.93
N HIS A 30 -11.95 -11.62 -8.02
CA HIS A 30 -11.79 -10.53 -8.99
C HIS A 30 -12.95 -9.56 -8.91
N LEU A 31 -12.79 -8.41 -9.57
CA LEU A 31 -13.81 -7.36 -9.66
C LEU A 31 -14.28 -7.23 -11.10
N ALA A 32 -15.60 -7.19 -11.32
CA ALA A 32 -16.20 -6.74 -12.57
C ALA A 32 -16.93 -5.41 -12.35
N ARG A 33 -16.87 -4.51 -13.32
CA ARG A 33 -17.58 -3.22 -13.26
C ARG A 33 -19.02 -3.41 -13.69
N ARG A 34 -19.88 -2.48 -13.26
CA ARG A 34 -21.17 -2.29 -13.91
C ARG A 34 -20.94 -1.79 -15.34
N HIS A 35 -21.55 -2.45 -16.31
CA HIS A 35 -21.52 -2.10 -17.73
C HIS A 35 -22.28 -0.79 -17.99
N ARG A 36 -21.83 -0.02 -18.97
CA ARG A 36 -22.47 1.25 -19.36
C ARG A 36 -23.59 0.97 -20.38
N PRO A 37 -24.68 1.76 -20.38
CA PRO A 37 -25.96 1.38 -20.99
C PRO A 37 -26.03 1.32 -22.52
N SER A 38 -24.91 1.42 -23.25
CA SER A 38 -24.93 1.39 -24.72
C SER A 38 -25.15 -0.01 -25.30
N GLU A 39 -24.80 -1.06 -24.56
CA GLU A 39 -24.96 -2.46 -24.95
C GLU A 39 -25.50 -3.28 -23.76
N PRO A 40 -26.15 -4.44 -23.97
CA PRO A 40 -26.50 -5.32 -22.86
C PRO A 40 -25.23 -5.88 -22.25
N GLY A 41 -25.08 -5.71 -20.94
CA GLY A 41 -24.00 -6.35 -20.20
C GLY A 41 -24.29 -7.82 -19.95
N ARG A 42 -23.67 -8.35 -18.90
CA ARG A 42 -23.74 -9.74 -18.50
C ARG A 42 -24.43 -9.89 -17.14
N ASP A 43 -25.18 -10.97 -16.99
CA ASP A 43 -25.80 -11.41 -15.74
C ASP A 43 -24.74 -11.79 -14.70
N ALA A 44 -25.00 -11.53 -13.42
CA ALA A 44 -24.07 -11.88 -12.34
C ALA A 44 -23.86 -13.40 -12.23
N VAL A 45 -24.91 -14.18 -12.51
CA VAL A 45 -24.91 -15.64 -12.41
C VAL A 45 -25.51 -16.23 -13.69
N PRO A 46 -24.81 -17.14 -14.41
CA PRO A 46 -25.35 -17.78 -15.59
C PRO A 46 -26.62 -18.59 -15.30
N GLU A 47 -27.54 -18.62 -16.26
CA GLU A 47 -28.89 -19.22 -16.12
C GLU A 47 -28.90 -20.68 -15.63
N HIS A 48 -27.90 -21.47 -16.01
CA HIS A 48 -27.81 -22.88 -15.61
C HIS A 48 -27.49 -23.10 -14.12
N TYR A 49 -27.06 -22.06 -13.40
CA TYR A 49 -26.95 -22.07 -11.93
C TYR A 49 -28.27 -21.69 -11.25
N LEU A 50 -29.21 -21.09 -11.99
CA LEU A 50 -30.47 -20.57 -11.47
C LEU A 50 -31.66 -21.46 -11.80
N THR A 51 -31.58 -22.30 -12.83
CA THR A 51 -32.70 -23.13 -13.32
C THR A 51 -32.46 -24.62 -13.20
N GLY A 52 -33.45 -25.39 -12.77
CA GLY A 52 -33.42 -26.86 -12.66
C GLY A 52 -33.77 -27.39 -11.26
N GLY A 53 -34.01 -28.70 -11.14
CA GLY A 53 -34.51 -29.35 -9.92
C GLY A 53 -33.44 -29.95 -8.99
N ASP A 54 -32.22 -29.41 -8.98
CA ASP A 54 -31.20 -29.80 -8.01
C ASP A 54 -31.37 -29.00 -6.71
N ARG A 55 -31.19 -29.65 -5.55
CA ARG A 55 -31.30 -29.06 -4.21
C ARG A 55 -30.44 -27.80 -4.05
N GLU A 56 -29.28 -27.75 -4.68
CA GLU A 56 -28.40 -26.58 -4.66
C GLU A 56 -29.03 -25.37 -5.35
N ARG A 57 -29.68 -25.57 -6.50
CA ARG A 57 -30.32 -24.49 -7.27
C ARG A 57 -31.55 -23.96 -6.56
N GLU A 58 -32.36 -24.85 -6.00
CA GLU A 58 -33.49 -24.45 -5.15
C GLU A 58 -33.02 -23.66 -3.93
N ALA A 59 -31.88 -24.04 -3.33
CA ALA A 59 -31.31 -23.29 -2.22
C ALA A 59 -30.86 -21.88 -2.66
N VAL A 60 -30.32 -21.71 -3.86
CA VAL A 60 -30.00 -20.37 -4.41
C VAL A 60 -31.28 -19.55 -4.61
N GLN A 61 -32.32 -20.12 -5.23
CA GLN A 61 -33.60 -19.43 -5.45
C GLN A 61 -34.29 -18.99 -4.14
N ARG A 62 -34.09 -19.75 -3.04
CA ARG A 62 -34.62 -19.37 -1.71
C ARG A 62 -33.82 -18.27 -1.01
N ARG A 63 -32.54 -18.08 -1.36
CA ARG A 63 -31.62 -17.18 -0.66
C ARG A 63 -31.36 -15.88 -1.43
N TYR A 64 -31.47 -15.93 -2.75
CA TYR A 64 -31.10 -14.82 -3.63
C TYR A 64 -32.28 -14.27 -4.41
N ASP A 65 -32.23 -12.97 -4.67
CA ASP A 65 -33.10 -12.30 -5.63
C ASP A 65 -32.66 -12.67 -7.06
N VAL A 66 -33.30 -13.69 -7.61
CA VAL A 66 -32.98 -14.24 -8.95
C VAL A 66 -33.19 -13.21 -10.05
N GLU A 67 -34.15 -12.29 -9.90
CA GLU A 67 -34.37 -11.22 -10.87
C GLU A 67 -33.16 -10.28 -10.89
N ALA A 68 -32.68 -9.86 -9.72
CA ALA A 68 -31.49 -9.01 -9.60
C ALA A 68 -30.20 -9.69 -10.08
N LEU A 69 -30.06 -11.02 -9.91
CA LEU A 69 -28.90 -11.77 -10.41
C LEU A 69 -28.86 -11.87 -11.94
N ARG A 70 -30.02 -11.79 -12.60
CA ARG A 70 -30.19 -11.87 -14.05
C ARG A 70 -30.14 -10.51 -14.76
N GLU A 71 -30.02 -9.41 -14.02
CA GLU A 71 -29.87 -8.11 -14.65
C GLU A 71 -28.56 -8.08 -15.47
N PRO A 72 -28.62 -7.83 -16.80
CA PRO A 72 -27.46 -7.84 -17.68
C PRO A 72 -26.70 -6.52 -17.57
N VAL A 73 -26.20 -6.22 -16.37
CA VAL A 73 -25.62 -4.92 -16.02
C VAL A 73 -24.13 -5.00 -15.72
N TRP A 74 -23.47 -6.15 -15.88
CA TRP A 74 -22.05 -6.33 -15.56
C TRP A 74 -21.15 -6.42 -16.79
N GLU A 75 -19.93 -5.94 -16.70
CA GLU A 75 -18.94 -6.09 -17.78
C GLU A 75 -18.59 -7.56 -18.03
N HIS A 76 -18.39 -7.95 -19.29
CA HIS A 76 -18.00 -9.31 -19.65
C HIS A 76 -16.63 -9.72 -19.11
N THR A 77 -15.77 -8.75 -18.81
CA THR A 77 -14.42 -8.95 -18.29
C THR A 77 -14.22 -8.30 -16.92
N THR A 78 -13.32 -8.88 -16.15
CA THR A 78 -12.85 -8.32 -14.88
C THR A 78 -12.03 -7.07 -15.12
N MET A 79 -11.85 -6.24 -14.09
CA MET A 79 -10.99 -5.05 -14.12
C MET A 79 -9.52 -5.35 -14.46
N CYS A 80 -9.07 -6.61 -14.30
CA CYS A 80 -7.74 -7.04 -14.73
C CYS A 80 -7.70 -7.65 -16.14
N GLY A 81 -8.81 -7.62 -16.89
CA GLY A 81 -8.92 -8.06 -18.28
C GLY A 81 -9.15 -9.57 -18.46
N ARG A 82 -9.48 -10.31 -17.40
CA ARG A 82 -9.81 -11.74 -17.49
C ARG A 82 -11.30 -11.92 -17.68
N GLU A 83 -11.69 -12.89 -18.51
CA GLU A 83 -13.05 -13.42 -18.49
C GLU A 83 -13.33 -14.09 -17.14
N TRP A 84 -14.55 -13.93 -16.65
CA TRP A 84 -14.99 -14.51 -15.38
C TRP A 84 -16.11 -15.53 -15.59
N THR A 85 -16.29 -16.43 -14.64
CA THR A 85 -17.21 -17.58 -14.77
C THR A 85 -18.58 -17.27 -14.17
N LEU A 86 -18.59 -16.79 -12.93
CA LEU A 86 -19.79 -16.36 -12.20
C LEU A 86 -19.39 -15.44 -11.04
N MET A 87 -20.38 -14.73 -10.49
CA MET A 87 -20.30 -14.07 -9.19
C MET A 87 -19.86 -15.04 -8.08
N VAL A 88 -19.14 -14.53 -7.07
CA VAL A 88 -18.83 -15.29 -5.85
C VAL A 88 -19.97 -15.14 -4.85
N GLY A 89 -20.30 -16.19 -4.09
CA GLY A 89 -21.35 -16.12 -3.07
C GLY A 89 -21.06 -15.01 -2.05
N GLY A 90 -22.11 -14.37 -1.53
CA GLY A 90 -22.03 -13.33 -0.52
C GLY A 90 -22.83 -13.71 0.72
N GLU A 91 -23.60 -12.75 1.25
CA GLU A 91 -24.45 -12.95 2.43
C GLU A 91 -25.51 -14.05 2.24
N GLY A 92 -26.03 -14.24 1.03
CA GLY A 92 -26.91 -15.36 0.69
C GLY A 92 -26.20 -16.72 0.69
N GLY A 93 -24.93 -16.79 1.06
CA GLY A 93 -24.11 -17.99 1.13
C GLY A 93 -23.63 -18.48 -0.24
N THR A 94 -23.19 -19.74 -0.31
CA THR A 94 -22.59 -20.27 -1.53
C THR A 94 -23.60 -20.40 -2.70
N LEU A 95 -23.15 -20.15 -3.93
CA LEU A 95 -23.88 -20.39 -5.18
C LEU A 95 -23.66 -21.80 -5.75
N SER A 96 -22.65 -22.52 -5.27
CA SER A 96 -22.30 -23.87 -5.72
C SER A 96 -21.45 -24.56 -4.66
N ARG A 97 -21.66 -25.86 -4.42
CA ARG A 97 -20.85 -26.63 -3.44
C ARG A 97 -19.33 -26.56 -3.62
N TYR A 98 -18.84 -26.12 -4.78
CA TYR A 98 -17.42 -26.04 -5.10
C TYR A 98 -16.77 -24.69 -4.77
N ARG A 99 -17.54 -23.69 -4.31
CA ARG A 99 -17.01 -22.34 -4.05
C ARG A 99 -17.51 -21.79 -2.73
N GLU A 100 -16.62 -21.21 -1.96
CA GLU A 100 -16.97 -20.51 -0.73
C GLU A 100 -17.41 -19.07 -1.00
N PRO A 101 -18.24 -18.48 -0.12
CA PRO A 101 -18.51 -17.06 -0.15
C PRO A 101 -17.24 -16.22 0.04
N ALA A 102 -17.21 -15.05 -0.57
CA ALA A 102 -16.13 -14.09 -0.37
C ALA A 102 -16.68 -12.67 -0.27
N PHE A 103 -16.07 -11.87 0.59
CA PHE A 103 -16.53 -10.51 0.91
C PHE A 103 -15.51 -9.43 0.50
N ALA A 104 -14.37 -9.85 -0.06
CA ALA A 104 -13.31 -8.95 -0.50
C ALA A 104 -12.58 -9.50 -1.73
N PRO A 105 -12.11 -8.62 -2.63
CA PRO A 105 -11.28 -9.01 -3.76
C PRO A 105 -9.85 -9.32 -3.30
N THR A 106 -9.24 -10.34 -3.90
CA THR A 106 -7.86 -10.76 -3.58
C THR A 106 -6.93 -10.67 -4.79
N CYS A 107 -7.46 -10.44 -6.00
CA CYS A 107 -6.65 -10.21 -7.18
C CYS A 107 -5.90 -8.86 -7.09
N ARG A 108 -4.57 -8.91 -6.94
CA ARG A 108 -3.70 -7.72 -6.88
C ARG A 108 -3.92 -6.73 -8.03
N ARG A 109 -4.10 -7.22 -9.27
CA ARG A 109 -4.34 -6.35 -10.43
C ARG A 109 -5.69 -5.63 -10.37
N CYS A 110 -6.73 -6.30 -9.86
CA CYS A 110 -8.03 -5.67 -9.65
C CYS A 110 -7.95 -4.62 -8.53
N LEU A 111 -7.24 -4.92 -7.43
CA LEU A 111 -6.99 -3.97 -6.34
C LEU A 111 -6.26 -2.71 -6.84
N THR A 112 -5.21 -2.86 -7.64
CA THR A 112 -4.51 -1.70 -8.25
C THR A 112 -5.41 -0.89 -9.18
N ALA A 113 -6.32 -1.53 -9.92
CA ALA A 113 -7.26 -0.83 -10.78
C ALA A 113 -8.39 -0.14 -10.00
N MET A 114 -8.79 -0.72 -8.85
CA MET A 114 -9.76 -0.15 -7.92
C MET A 114 -9.20 1.09 -7.20
N ASP A 115 -7.92 1.08 -6.82
CA ASP A 115 -7.24 2.21 -6.20
C ASP A 115 -7.34 3.50 -7.03
N ARG A 116 -7.34 3.36 -8.36
CA ARG A 116 -7.50 4.49 -9.31
C ARG A 116 -8.91 5.08 -9.37
N LEU A 117 -9.88 4.46 -8.70
CA LEU A 117 -11.25 5.01 -8.58
C LEU A 117 -11.32 6.07 -7.49
N PHE A 118 -10.32 6.14 -6.62
CA PHE A 118 -10.22 7.17 -5.58
C PHE A 118 -9.42 8.35 -6.12
N PRO A 119 -9.78 9.59 -5.73
CA PRO A 119 -8.96 10.75 -6.07
C PRO A 119 -7.57 10.57 -5.49
N ALA A 120 -6.55 10.97 -6.25
CA ALA A 120 -5.18 10.97 -5.74
C ALA A 120 -5.13 11.85 -4.47
N PRO A 121 -4.55 11.35 -3.36
CA PRO A 121 -4.42 12.16 -2.16
C PRO A 121 -3.60 13.41 -2.47
N ALA A 122 -3.99 14.53 -1.87
CA ALA A 122 -3.18 15.75 -1.95
C ALA A 122 -1.80 15.45 -1.34
N VAL A 123 -0.74 15.80 -2.07
CA VAL A 123 0.62 15.60 -1.58
C VAL A 123 0.85 16.51 -0.39
N ASP A 124 1.25 15.94 0.74
CA ASP A 124 1.58 16.70 1.94
C ASP A 124 2.81 17.59 1.68
N ARG A 125 2.74 18.84 2.15
CA ARG A 125 3.82 19.84 2.01
C ARG A 125 5.14 19.40 2.66
N ARG A 126 5.10 18.44 3.58
CA ARG A 126 6.30 17.86 4.22
C ARG A 126 7.09 16.95 3.31
N VAL A 127 6.48 16.39 2.26
CA VAL A 127 7.13 15.39 1.40
C VAL A 127 8.50 15.86 0.89
N PRO A 128 8.65 17.07 0.30
CA PRO A 128 9.95 17.52 -0.19
C PRO A 128 10.98 17.73 0.93
N VAL A 129 10.53 18.23 2.09
CA VAL A 129 11.40 18.50 3.26
C VAL A 129 11.95 17.20 3.83
N VAL A 130 11.06 16.24 4.10
CA VAL A 130 11.43 14.92 4.62
C VAL A 130 12.34 14.20 3.62
N ALA A 131 12.04 14.27 2.32
CA ALA A 131 12.87 13.64 1.29
C ALA A 131 14.29 14.23 1.23
N GLN A 132 14.43 15.55 1.39
CA GLN A 132 15.74 16.21 1.43
C GLN A 132 16.55 15.83 2.68
N VAL A 133 15.90 15.73 3.85
CA VAL A 133 16.54 15.28 5.10
C VAL A 133 17.02 13.84 4.94
N VAL A 134 16.14 12.95 4.45
CA VAL A 134 16.49 11.55 4.18
C VAL A 134 17.65 11.44 3.20
N CYS A 135 17.67 12.26 2.15
CA CYS A 135 18.78 12.29 1.21
C CYS A 135 20.10 12.69 1.88
N GLY A 136 20.08 13.66 2.81
CA GLY A 136 21.24 14.04 3.61
C GLY A 136 21.75 12.88 4.47
N VAL A 137 20.83 12.23 5.19
CA VAL A 137 21.13 11.07 6.04
C VAL A 137 21.71 9.90 5.24
N VAL A 138 21.12 9.58 4.08
CA VAL A 138 21.60 8.51 3.20
C VAL A 138 22.98 8.83 2.60
N ARG A 139 23.29 10.10 2.38
CA ARG A 139 24.64 10.52 1.93
C ARG A 139 25.70 10.34 3.00
N GLU A 140 25.32 10.47 4.27
CA GLU A 140 26.24 10.34 5.41
C GLU A 140 26.42 8.87 5.84
N HIS A 141 25.33 8.10 5.84
CA HIS A 141 25.33 6.74 6.42
C HIS A 141 25.11 5.61 5.40
N GLY A 142 24.75 5.92 4.15
CA GLY A 142 24.39 4.93 3.13
C GLY A 142 22.97 4.37 3.28
N TYR A 143 22.27 4.66 4.38
CA TYR A 143 20.90 4.23 4.63
C TYR A 143 20.14 5.22 5.53
N ALA A 144 18.81 5.11 5.55
CA ALA A 144 17.95 5.86 6.46
C ALA A 144 16.66 5.07 6.78
N GLU A 145 16.17 5.22 8.01
CA GLU A 145 14.86 4.75 8.45
C GLU A 145 13.90 5.93 8.52
N VAL A 146 12.74 5.84 7.87
CA VAL A 146 11.66 6.82 7.97
C VAL A 146 10.47 6.17 8.69
N ARG A 147 9.99 6.81 9.75
CA ARG A 147 8.91 6.28 10.59
C ARG A 147 7.66 7.15 10.54
N GLU A 148 6.52 6.51 10.81
CA GLU A 148 5.22 7.18 10.97
C GLU A 148 4.77 7.94 9.71
N VAL A 149 5.17 7.46 8.52
CA VAL A 149 4.75 8.05 7.26
C VAL A 149 3.27 7.70 7.01
N PRO A 150 2.39 8.69 6.78
CA PRO A 150 1.02 8.42 6.37
C PRO A 150 0.96 7.52 5.12
N GLY A 151 0.13 6.48 5.15
CA GLY A 151 0.13 5.44 4.13
C GLY A 151 -0.18 5.97 2.72
N ASP A 152 -1.02 6.99 2.63
CA ASP A 152 -1.38 7.70 1.39
C ASP A 152 -0.22 8.55 0.82
N GLN A 153 0.72 8.99 1.66
CA GLN A 153 1.89 9.78 1.27
C GLN A 153 3.11 8.91 0.94
N LEU A 154 3.13 7.66 1.40
CA LEU A 154 4.29 6.77 1.32
C LEU A 154 4.80 6.55 -0.11
N ALA A 155 3.89 6.33 -1.06
CA ALA A 155 4.27 6.10 -2.45
C ALA A 155 4.95 7.33 -3.08
N VAL A 156 4.42 8.53 -2.78
CA VAL A 156 4.96 9.80 -3.26
C VAL A 156 6.31 10.08 -2.61
N LEU A 157 6.43 9.93 -1.29
CA LEU A 157 7.68 10.11 -0.56
C LEU A 157 8.79 9.18 -1.08
N ARG A 158 8.49 7.89 -1.30
CA ARG A 158 9.44 6.92 -1.88
C ARG A 158 9.91 7.30 -3.28
N LYS A 159 9.03 7.90 -4.09
CA LYS A 159 9.40 8.39 -5.41
C LYS A 159 10.34 9.60 -5.28
N GLU A 160 10.00 10.54 -4.41
CA GLU A 160 10.77 11.76 -4.20
C GLU A 160 12.17 11.46 -3.66
N ILE A 161 12.29 10.62 -2.62
CA ILE A 161 13.57 10.20 -2.05
C ILE A 161 14.47 9.56 -3.12
N ARG A 162 13.95 8.59 -3.89
CA ARG A 162 14.74 7.93 -4.94
C ARG A 162 15.17 8.90 -6.02
N SER A 163 14.31 9.86 -6.37
CA SER A 163 14.61 10.90 -7.35
C SER A 163 15.74 11.80 -6.83
N LEU A 164 15.61 12.32 -5.61
CA LEU A 164 16.60 13.20 -5.00
C LEU A 164 17.95 12.52 -4.80
N ILE A 165 17.99 11.28 -4.29
CA ILE A 165 19.25 10.54 -4.12
C ILE A 165 19.92 10.37 -5.48
N ARG A 166 19.18 9.89 -6.50
CA ARG A 166 19.75 9.73 -7.85
C ARG A 166 20.27 11.04 -8.42
N GLN A 167 19.56 12.15 -8.21
CA GLN A 167 19.97 13.47 -8.69
C GLN A 167 21.22 14.00 -7.97
N GLN A 168 21.34 13.77 -6.65
CA GLN A 168 22.42 14.34 -5.84
C GLN A 168 23.67 13.46 -5.76
N THR A 169 23.53 12.14 -5.92
CA THR A 169 24.62 11.18 -5.74
C THR A 169 24.95 10.40 -7.01
N GLY A 170 24.08 10.44 -8.03
CA GLY A 170 24.22 9.63 -9.25
C GLY A 170 23.89 8.15 -9.06
N HIS A 171 23.58 7.70 -7.84
CA HIS A 171 23.35 6.30 -7.52
C HIS A 171 21.85 5.98 -7.35
N PRO A 172 21.40 4.76 -7.73
CA PRO A 172 20.06 4.30 -7.43
C PRO A 172 19.92 3.98 -5.94
N ALA A 173 18.75 4.27 -5.38
CA ALA A 173 18.38 3.86 -4.02
C ALA A 173 17.22 2.85 -4.04
N GLN A 174 17.28 1.91 -3.11
CA GLN A 174 16.20 0.98 -2.82
C GLN A 174 15.31 1.52 -1.68
N THR A 175 14.02 1.22 -1.73
CA THR A 175 13.07 1.58 -0.68
C THR A 175 12.24 0.36 -0.30
N LEU A 176 12.31 -0.05 0.96
CA LEU A 176 11.65 -1.21 1.53
C LEU A 176 10.64 -0.73 2.58
N VAL A 177 9.45 -1.32 2.60
CA VAL A 177 8.38 -0.95 3.53
C VAL A 177 8.03 -2.17 4.37
N HIS A 178 8.02 -2.01 5.68
CA HIS A 178 7.60 -3.03 6.63
C HIS A 178 6.81 -2.38 7.77
N GLY A 179 5.50 -2.65 7.87
CA GLY A 179 4.64 -1.97 8.82
C GLY A 179 4.62 -0.46 8.59
N ASP A 180 4.98 0.30 9.62
CA ASP A 180 5.10 1.76 9.64
C ASP A 180 6.51 2.29 9.31
N LEU A 181 7.44 1.37 8.99
CA LEU A 181 8.82 1.68 8.68
C LEU A 181 9.07 1.69 7.16
N LEU A 182 9.65 2.77 6.69
CA LEU A 182 10.27 2.89 5.37
C LEU A 182 11.80 2.87 5.53
N LEU A 183 12.45 1.81 5.07
CA LEU A 183 13.90 1.72 4.98
C LEU A 183 14.36 2.17 3.59
N VAL A 184 15.35 3.07 3.55
CA VAL A 184 16.00 3.57 2.35
C VAL A 184 17.45 3.12 2.37
N VAL A 185 17.91 2.52 1.28
CA VAL A 185 19.29 2.00 1.18
C VAL A 185 19.90 2.44 -0.14
N CYS A 186 21.13 2.97 -0.08
CA CYS A 186 21.94 3.27 -1.25
C CYS A 186 23.26 2.51 -1.14
N ASP A 187 23.31 1.31 -1.71
CA ASP A 187 24.46 0.40 -1.56
C ASP A 187 25.82 1.03 -1.87
N PRO A 188 25.99 1.86 -2.92
CA PRO A 188 27.29 2.49 -3.22
C PRO A 188 27.78 3.49 -2.15
N LEU A 189 26.89 3.96 -1.28
CA LEU A 189 27.19 4.91 -0.20
C LEU A 189 27.32 4.23 1.15
N ARG A 190 27.11 2.90 1.22
CA ARG A 190 27.30 2.15 2.45
C ARG A 190 28.79 1.94 2.71
N ASP A 191 29.15 1.91 3.98
CA ASP A 191 30.47 1.50 4.45
C ASP A 191 30.32 0.18 5.23
N PRO A 192 30.50 -0.98 4.56
CA PRO A 192 30.35 -2.28 5.20
C PRO A 192 31.34 -2.50 6.35
N GLU A 193 32.52 -1.87 6.31
CA GLU A 193 33.53 -2.00 7.36
C GLU A 193 33.14 -1.21 8.61
N ALA A 194 32.63 0.02 8.44
CA ALA A 194 32.07 0.79 9.55
C ALA A 194 30.84 0.10 10.15
N GLU A 195 29.95 -0.47 9.33
CA GLU A 195 28.81 -1.25 9.79
C GLU A 195 29.25 -2.49 10.59
N MET A 196 30.22 -3.26 10.09
CA MET A 196 30.77 -4.43 10.78
C MET A 196 31.41 -4.05 12.12
N ARG A 197 32.14 -2.94 12.16
CA ARG A 197 32.79 -2.42 13.37
C ARG A 197 31.74 -2.02 14.42
N ALA A 198 30.73 -1.25 14.02
CA ALA A 198 29.63 -0.86 14.90
C ALA A 198 28.84 -2.07 15.42
N ALA A 199 28.62 -3.09 14.58
CA ALA A 199 27.98 -4.33 15.00
C ALA A 199 28.83 -5.11 16.01
N ALA A 200 30.14 -5.24 15.77
CA ALA A 200 31.07 -5.90 16.69
C ALA A 200 31.14 -5.19 18.05
N GLU A 201 31.18 -3.85 18.04
CA GLU A 201 31.14 -3.03 19.26
C GLU A 201 29.82 -3.23 20.04
N ALA A 202 28.68 -3.23 19.36
CA ALA A 202 27.38 -3.45 19.99
C ALA A 202 27.24 -4.87 20.58
N VAL A 203 27.69 -5.90 19.87
CA VAL A 203 27.72 -7.29 20.36
C VAL A 203 28.67 -7.42 21.55
N GLY A 204 29.86 -6.80 21.48
CA GLY A 204 30.80 -6.75 22.58
C GLY A 204 30.21 -6.11 23.83
N ALA A 205 29.54 -4.98 23.69
CA ALA A 205 28.87 -4.29 24.81
C ALA A 205 27.80 -5.17 25.49
N VAL A 206 27.03 -5.94 24.71
CA VAL A 206 25.99 -6.85 25.24
C VAL A 206 26.60 -8.08 25.91
N LEU A 207 27.62 -8.70 25.31
CA LEU A 207 28.20 -9.95 25.79
C LEU A 207 29.12 -9.77 26.99
N PHE A 208 29.89 -8.68 27.02
CA PHE A 208 30.92 -8.46 28.04
C PHE A 208 30.47 -7.51 29.15
N GLY A 209 29.30 -6.86 29.01
CA GLY A 209 28.73 -5.99 30.04
C GLY A 209 29.58 -4.75 30.34
N ASP A 210 30.51 -4.40 29.45
CA ASP A 210 31.53 -3.36 29.66
C ASP A 210 30.97 -1.92 29.68
N GLN A 211 29.66 -1.76 29.43
CA GLN A 211 28.98 -0.48 29.62
C GLN A 211 27.62 -0.68 30.31
N PRO A 212 27.31 0.10 31.38
CA PRO A 212 25.93 0.20 31.83
C PRO A 212 25.08 0.66 30.65
N LEU A 213 23.94 -0.01 30.43
CA LEU A 213 22.97 0.39 29.41
C LEU A 213 22.78 1.91 29.50
N PRO A 214 23.02 2.67 28.41
CA PRO A 214 22.95 4.11 28.49
C PRO A 214 21.55 4.49 28.97
N ALA A 215 21.46 5.31 30.02
CA ALA A 215 20.20 5.73 30.64
C ALA A 215 19.27 6.42 29.63
N THR A 216 19.85 6.95 28.55
CA THR A 216 19.18 7.47 27.37
C THR A 216 19.47 6.57 26.17
N ARG A 217 18.42 6.19 25.44
CA ARG A 217 18.54 5.48 24.16
C ARG A 217 19.54 6.23 23.26
N PRO A 218 20.54 5.56 22.66
CA PRO A 218 21.50 6.23 21.79
C PRO A 218 20.75 6.94 20.67
N GLU A 219 21.16 8.19 20.38
CA GLU A 219 20.65 8.93 19.23
C GLU A 219 20.96 8.12 17.98
N ARG A 220 19.92 7.84 17.19
CA ARG A 220 20.05 7.11 15.92
C ARG A 220 19.95 8.15 14.80
N PRO A 221 21.06 8.75 14.36
CA PRO A 221 21.03 9.85 13.39
C PRO A 221 20.43 9.44 12.04
N TRP A 222 20.37 8.13 11.78
CA TRP A 222 19.73 7.56 10.59
C TRP A 222 18.21 7.41 10.67
N ILE A 223 17.56 7.76 11.80
CA ILE A 223 16.09 7.71 11.93
C ILE A 223 15.49 9.10 11.70
N VAL A 224 14.58 9.18 10.74
CA VAL A 224 13.78 10.36 10.41
C VAL A 224 12.32 10.06 10.77
N THR A 225 11.76 10.78 11.73
CA THR A 225 10.35 10.63 12.08
C THR A 225 9.51 11.67 11.33
N TRP A 226 8.44 11.25 10.65
CA TRP A 226 7.55 12.13 9.89
C TRP A 226 6.90 13.24 10.76
N THR A 227 6.50 12.89 11.98
CA THR A 227 5.81 13.79 12.94
C THR A 227 6.69 14.91 13.47
N ALA A 228 8.02 14.77 13.39
CA ALA A 228 8.97 15.83 13.77
C ALA A 228 8.86 17.10 12.90
N TRP A 229 8.11 17.03 11.79
CA TRP A 229 7.97 18.09 10.79
C TRP A 229 6.57 18.70 10.77
N ASP A 230 5.83 18.63 11.88
CA ASP A 230 4.59 19.38 12.09
C ASP A 230 4.88 20.89 12.00
N LEU A 231 4.62 21.48 10.82
CA LEU A 231 4.79 22.92 10.54
C LEU A 231 3.89 23.85 11.39
N GLY A 232 3.12 23.30 12.34
CA GLY A 232 2.28 24.02 13.31
C GLY A 232 2.74 23.93 14.77
N TYR A 233 3.84 23.24 15.06
CA TYR A 233 4.43 23.20 16.39
C TYR A 233 5.76 23.96 16.35
N MET A 234 5.75 25.21 16.81
CA MET A 234 6.96 25.87 17.29
C MET A 234 7.05 25.61 18.80
N PRO A 235 7.70 24.53 19.27
CA PRO A 235 8.24 24.56 20.61
C PRO A 235 9.52 25.39 20.55
N ASP A 236 9.63 26.37 21.44
CA ASP A 236 10.84 27.12 21.76
C ASP A 236 11.96 26.19 22.26
N ARG A 237 12.52 25.39 21.37
CA ARG A 237 13.77 24.68 21.60
C ARG A 237 14.73 25.04 20.48
N PRO A 238 15.91 25.60 20.80
CA PRO A 238 16.91 25.88 19.78
C PRO A 238 17.32 24.54 19.15
N PHE A 239 17.01 24.39 17.86
CA PHE A 239 17.61 23.39 17.00
C PHE A 239 19.12 23.60 17.03
N ARG A 240 19.84 22.79 17.81
CA ARG A 240 21.28 22.64 17.67
C ARG A 240 21.52 21.57 16.62
N VAL A 241 21.64 22.00 15.37
CA VAL A 241 22.52 21.32 14.42
C VAL A 241 23.93 21.53 14.98
N LEU A 242 24.43 20.59 15.77
CA LEU A 242 25.84 20.53 16.10
C LEU A 242 26.57 20.07 14.84
N ALA A 243 26.86 21.03 13.96
CA ALA A 243 27.94 20.92 13.01
C ALA A 243 29.23 20.69 13.82
N THR A 244 29.62 19.44 13.98
CA THR A 244 30.96 19.08 14.44
C THR A 244 31.94 19.54 13.37
N ARG A 245 32.83 20.43 13.82
CA ARG A 245 33.86 21.09 13.02
C ARG A 245 34.68 20.09 12.20
N GLY A 246 34.78 20.35 10.90
CA GLY A 246 35.78 19.78 10.01
C GLY A 246 35.78 20.50 8.66
N CYS A 247 36.49 21.63 8.60
CA CYS A 247 36.94 22.36 7.40
C CYS A 247 36.11 22.27 6.12
N LEU A 248 35.52 23.39 5.70
CA LEU A 248 35.64 23.87 4.32
C LEU A 248 35.45 25.39 4.32
N SER A 249 36.56 26.11 4.15
CA SER A 249 36.57 27.55 3.87
C SER A 249 35.93 27.80 2.51
N TRP A 250 34.98 28.72 2.44
CA TRP A 250 34.72 29.47 1.22
C TRP A 250 34.79 30.95 1.55
N ILE A 251 35.95 31.53 1.27
CA ILE A 251 36.10 32.96 0.99
C ILE A 251 35.57 33.16 -0.44
N CYS A 252 34.65 34.10 -0.61
CA CYS A 252 34.66 35.04 -1.72
C CYS A 252 33.80 36.25 -1.33
N SER A 253 34.48 37.33 -0.98
CA SER A 253 33.93 38.68 -0.82
C SER A 253 33.80 39.38 -2.18
N ALA A 254 32.83 40.31 -2.23
CA ALA A 254 32.69 41.48 -3.12
C ALA A 254 32.45 41.19 -4.61
N SER A 255 31.53 41.88 -5.29
CA SER A 255 31.01 43.25 -5.09
C SER A 255 29.51 43.33 -5.34
#